data_AF-A0A351TMU1-F1
#
_entry.id   AF-A0A351TMU1-F1
#
_cell.length_a   1.000
_cell.length_b   1.000
_cell.length_c   1.000
_cell.angle_alpha   90.00
_cell.angle_beta   90.00
_cell.angle_gamma   90.00
#
_symmetry.space_group_name_H-M   'P 1'
#
loop_
_entity.id
_entity.type
_entity.pdbx_description
1 polymer ?
#
loop_
_entity_poly.entity_id
_entity_poly.type
_entity_poly.pdbx_seq_one_letter_code
_entity_poly.pdbx_strand_id
1 'polypeptide(L)'
;AKIERQFRTLKETWLYTLDMDSITSLAQFNGLLKDYIRSYNTSVHSGIGATPMERYRQTRSSIRMPKSRQWLEECFLNRITRKVNRDSTVSIDKVSYDVPMQFISSKVEIRFLPDDMSSAFILYEGEHYPIRLTDKNENCRTKRNNTPSIDYSRIGGEG
;
A
#
# COMPACT_ATOMS: atom_id res chain seq x y z
N ALA A 1 -5.46 1.12 -22.57
CA ALA A 1 -5.79 1.95 -23.74
C ALA A 1 -5.19 3.38 -23.75
N LYS A 2 -5.52 4.30 -22.82
CA LYS A 2 -5.07 5.71 -22.92
C LYS A 2 -3.55 5.88 -22.78
N ILE A 3 -2.96 5.15 -21.83
CA ILE A 3 -1.52 5.13 -21.59
C ILE A 3 -0.76 4.48 -22.76
N GLU A 4 -1.28 3.36 -23.31
CA GLU A 4 -0.73 2.73 -24.51
C GLU A 4 -0.70 3.69 -25.72
N ARG A 5 -1.77 4.45 -25.94
CA ARG A 5 -1.82 5.43 -27.03
C ARG A 5 -0.78 6.53 -26.88
N GLN A 6 -0.63 7.05 -25.66
CA GLN A 6 0.38 8.06 -25.34
C GLN A 6 1.80 7.52 -25.55
N PHE A 7 2.08 6.29 -25.11
CA PHE A 7 3.38 5.65 -25.33
C PHE A 7 3.67 5.42 -26.80
N ARG A 8 2.66 5.01 -27.58
CA ARG A 8 2.82 4.87 -29.03
C ARG A 8 3.16 6.20 -29.68
N THR A 9 2.42 7.27 -29.36
CA THR A 9 2.69 8.62 -29.89
C THR A 9 4.09 9.11 -29.52
N LEU A 10 4.54 8.92 -28.29
CA LEU A 10 5.91 9.27 -27.88
C LEU A 10 6.95 8.51 -28.69
N LYS A 11 6.74 7.21 -28.93
CA LYS A 11 7.66 6.40 -29.72
C LYS A 11 7.73 6.88 -31.18
N GLU A 12 6.57 7.02 -31.82
CA GLU A 12 6.47 7.37 -33.24
C GLU A 12 6.95 8.79 -33.54
N THR A 13 6.68 9.76 -32.65
CA THR A 13 6.96 11.18 -32.91
C THR A 13 8.30 11.67 -32.36
N TRP A 14 8.93 10.89 -31.48
CA TRP A 14 10.19 11.30 -30.84
C TRP A 14 11.22 10.18 -30.81
N LEU A 15 10.92 9.05 -30.17
CA LEU A 15 11.93 8.00 -29.97
C LEU A 15 12.51 7.47 -31.28
N TYR A 16 11.68 7.24 -32.29
CA TYR A 16 12.13 6.71 -33.59
C TYR A 16 12.79 7.77 -34.47
N THR A 17 12.64 9.06 -34.14
CA THR A 17 13.29 10.17 -34.85
C THR A 17 14.65 10.53 -34.25
N LEU A 18 14.98 9.97 -33.08
CA LEU A 18 16.26 10.20 -32.42
C LEU A 18 17.36 9.37 -33.08
N ASP A 19 18.51 10.01 -33.27
CA ASP A 19 19.75 9.31 -33.53
C ASP A 19 20.30 8.75 -32.22
N MET A 20 20.02 7.47 -31.96
CA MET A 20 20.42 6.80 -30.72
C MET A 20 21.95 6.67 -30.59
N ASP A 21 22.68 6.64 -31.70
CA ASP A 21 24.14 6.51 -31.71
C ASP A 21 24.83 7.81 -31.26
N SER A 22 24.13 8.94 -31.39
CA SER A 22 24.58 10.25 -30.89
C SER A 22 24.43 10.43 -29.38
N ILE A 23 23.73 9.52 -28.70
CA ILE A 23 23.40 9.64 -27.27
C ILE A 23 24.43 8.87 -26.44
N THR A 24 25.24 9.63 -25.69
CA THR A 24 26.41 9.10 -24.97
C THR A 24 26.15 8.81 -23.49
N SER A 25 25.00 9.25 -22.95
CA SER A 25 24.67 9.03 -21.54
C SER A 25 23.16 9.03 -21.27
N LEU A 26 22.78 8.36 -20.18
CA LEU A 26 21.41 8.39 -19.68
C LEU A 26 20.96 9.81 -19.28
N ALA A 27 21.87 10.63 -18.77
CA ALA A 27 21.58 12.02 -18.44
C ALA A 27 21.20 12.84 -19.69
N GLN A 28 21.94 12.66 -20.79
CA GLN A 28 21.65 13.29 -22.08
C GLN A 28 20.28 12.83 -22.62
N PHE A 29 20.02 11.52 -22.59
CA PHE A 29 18.71 10.98 -22.99
C PHE A 29 17.55 11.59 -22.18
N ASN A 30 17.70 11.66 -20.86
CA ASN A 30 16.69 12.25 -19.97
C ASN A 30 16.48 13.74 -20.25
N GLY A 31 17.53 14.47 -20.62
CA GLY A 31 17.44 15.87 -21.07
C GLY A 31 16.59 16.01 -22.33
N LEU A 32 16.90 15.24 -23.37
CA LEU A 32 16.14 15.22 -24.62
C LEU A 32 14.67 14.84 -24.40
N LEU A 33 14.41 13.85 -23.54
CA LEU A 33 13.05 13.45 -23.17
C LEU A 33 12.29 14.58 -22.48
N LYS A 34 12.96 15.27 -21.55
CA LYS A 34 12.37 16.40 -20.82
C LYS A 34 11.99 17.54 -21.76
N ASP A 35 12.84 17.84 -22.74
CA ASP A 35 12.60 18.88 -23.74
C ASP A 35 11.44 18.51 -24.67
N TYR A 36 11.38 17.24 -25.12
CA TYR A 36 10.25 16.73 -25.89
C TYR A 36 8.93 16.80 -25.10
N ILE A 37 8.91 16.30 -23.86
CA ILE A 37 7.71 16.35 -23.01
C ILE A 37 7.26 17.79 -22.79
N ARG A 38 8.20 18.72 -22.60
CA ARG A 38 7.89 20.14 -22.46
C ARG A 38 7.21 20.66 -23.72
N SER A 39 7.83 20.48 -24.89
CA SER A 39 7.27 20.89 -26.18
C SER A 39 5.87 20.29 -26.40
N TYR A 40 5.72 18.98 -26.20
CA TYR A 40 4.47 18.26 -26.37
C TYR A 40 3.35 18.84 -25.48
N ASN A 41 3.65 19.17 -24.23
CA ASN A 41 2.68 19.71 -23.29
C ASN A 41 2.34 21.19 -23.54
N THR A 42 3.20 21.93 -24.24
CA THR A 42 3.03 23.37 -24.55
C THR A 42 2.55 23.65 -25.97
N SER A 43 2.52 22.65 -26.85
CA SER A 43 2.02 22.78 -28.21
C SER A 43 0.51 22.50 -28.29
N VAL A 44 -0.18 23.18 -29.20
CA VAL A 44 -1.62 22.99 -29.42
C VAL A 44 -1.86 21.64 -30.09
N HIS A 45 -2.81 20.87 -29.57
CA HIS A 45 -3.17 19.55 -30.10
C HIS A 45 -4.54 19.62 -30.78
N SER A 46 -4.62 19.18 -32.03
CA SER A 46 -5.84 19.24 -32.85
C SER A 46 -7.03 18.52 -32.21
N GLY A 47 -6.81 17.38 -31.55
CA GLY A 47 -7.89 16.62 -30.90
C GLY A 47 -8.49 17.28 -29.65
N ILE A 48 -7.83 18.29 -29.08
CA ILE A 48 -8.29 18.97 -27.87
C ILE A 48 -8.48 20.48 -28.03
N GLY A 49 -8.04 21.06 -29.15
CA GLY A 49 -8.16 22.48 -29.48
C GLY A 49 -7.36 23.43 -28.58
N ALA A 50 -6.49 22.89 -27.72
CA ALA A 50 -5.70 23.63 -26.74
C ALA A 50 -4.39 22.88 -26.45
N THR A 51 -3.53 23.44 -25.61
CA THR A 51 -2.36 22.70 -25.13
C THR A 51 -2.78 21.70 -24.04
N PRO A 52 -2.12 20.53 -23.92
CA PRO A 52 -2.35 19.61 -22.80
C PRO A 52 -2.20 20.28 -21.44
N MET A 53 -1.24 21.21 -21.31
CA MET A 53 -1.00 21.95 -20.08
C MET A 53 -2.18 22.88 -19.72
N GLU A 54 -2.76 23.61 -20.66
CA GLU A 54 -3.94 24.45 -20.41
C GLU A 54 -5.15 23.62 -19.99
N ARG A 55 -5.42 22.53 -20.71
CA ARG A 55 -6.52 21.62 -20.37
C ARG A 55 -6.35 21.04 -18.95
N TYR A 56 -5.12 20.66 -18.59
CA TYR A 56 -4.81 20.19 -17.24
C TYR A 56 -5.07 21.29 -16.19
N ARG A 57 -4.62 22.52 -16.43
CA ARG A 57 -4.84 23.67 -15.52
C ARG A 57 -6.33 23.97 -15.35
N GLN A 58 -7.13 23.90 -16.40
CA GLN A 58 -8.58 24.12 -16.35
C GLN A 58 -9.31 23.07 -15.51
N THR A 59 -8.77 21.85 -15.41
CA THR A 59 -9.35 20.75 -14.61
C THR A 59 -8.85 20.76 -13.15
N ARG A 60 -7.98 21.71 -12.77
CA ARG A 60 -7.30 21.73 -11.47
C ARG A 60 -8.27 21.88 -10.28
N SER A 61 -9.42 22.53 -10.49
CA SER A 61 -10.47 22.67 -9.46
C SER A 61 -11.11 21.34 -9.05
N SER A 62 -10.99 20.30 -9.88
CA SER A 62 -11.53 18.96 -9.59
C SER A 62 -10.54 18.05 -8.84
N ILE A 63 -9.32 18.50 -8.56
CA ILE A 63 -8.30 17.70 -7.87
C ILE A 63 -8.57 17.69 -6.38
N ARG A 64 -8.73 16.49 -5.79
CA ARG A 64 -8.82 16.32 -4.33
C ARG A 64 -7.42 16.30 -3.72
N MET A 65 -7.20 17.14 -2.73
CA MET A 65 -5.95 17.13 -1.98
C MET A 65 -5.91 15.93 -1.01
N PRO A 66 -4.71 15.38 -0.74
CA PRO A 66 -4.55 14.38 0.32
C PRO A 66 -5.06 14.93 1.66
N LYS A 67 -5.67 14.06 2.47
CA LYS A 67 -6.21 14.45 3.77
C LYS A 67 -5.13 14.93 4.74
N SER A 68 -3.98 14.25 4.72
CA SER A 68 -2.78 14.58 5.48
C SER A 68 -1.57 13.89 4.85
N ARG A 69 -0.36 14.27 5.27
CA ARG A 69 0.88 13.58 4.88
C ARG A 69 0.84 12.11 5.31
N GLN A 70 0.46 11.86 6.55
CA GLN A 70 0.37 10.51 7.11
C GLN A 70 -0.60 9.63 6.32
N TRP A 71 -1.81 10.12 6.01
CA TRP A 71 -2.77 9.40 5.19
C TRP A 71 -2.21 9.05 3.81
N LEU A 72 -1.44 9.95 3.20
CA LEU A 72 -0.80 9.73 1.91
C LEU A 72 0.29 8.67 2.02
N GLU A 73 1.14 8.71 3.04
CA GLU A 73 2.19 7.72 3.28
C GLU A 73 1.59 6.31 3.46
N GLU A 74 0.52 6.19 4.23
CA GLU A 74 -0.21 4.94 4.43
C GLU A 74 -0.85 4.38 3.15
N CYS A 75 -1.16 5.23 2.17
CA CYS A 75 -1.66 4.79 0.86
C CYS A 75 -0.62 3.98 0.07
N PHE A 76 0.67 4.13 0.39
CA PHE A 76 1.76 3.40 -0.26
C PHE A 76 2.20 2.14 0.50
N LEU A 77 1.66 1.88 1.69
CA LEU A 77 1.95 0.66 2.44
C LEU A 77 1.26 -0.54 1.79
N ASN A 78 1.93 -1.69 1.82
CA ASN A 78 1.32 -2.95 1.41
C ASN A 78 0.17 -3.30 2.33
N ARG A 79 -0.89 -3.88 1.77
CA ARG A 79 -2.11 -4.22 2.50
C ARG A 79 -2.39 -5.70 2.36
N ILE A 80 -2.54 -6.37 3.49
CA ILE A 80 -2.98 -7.76 3.54
C ILE A 80 -4.08 -7.92 4.57
N THR A 81 -5.02 -8.82 4.30
CA THR A 81 -6.02 -9.23 5.29
C THR A 81 -5.62 -10.58 5.88
N ARG A 82 -5.62 -10.67 7.20
CA ARG A 82 -5.37 -11.92 7.93
C ARG A 82 -6.40 -12.11 9.03
N LYS A 83 -6.71 -13.37 9.33
CA LYS A 83 -7.48 -13.74 10.51
C LYS A 83 -6.51 -13.90 11.67
N VAL A 84 -6.82 -13.28 12.81
CA VAL A 84 -6.03 -13.46 14.02
C VAL A 84 -6.34 -14.82 14.64
N ASN A 85 -5.29 -15.53 15.01
CA ASN A 85 -5.36 -16.83 15.66
C ASN A 85 -5.85 -16.71 17.11
N ARG A 86 -6.17 -17.86 17.73
CA ARG A 86 -6.62 -17.90 19.14
C ARG A 86 -5.53 -17.55 20.15
N ASP A 87 -4.27 -17.62 19.73
CA ASP A 87 -3.09 -17.24 20.51
C ASP A 87 -2.67 -15.78 20.27
N SER A 88 -3.54 -14.96 19.66
CA SER A 88 -3.25 -13.55 19.38
C SER A 88 -2.09 -13.33 18.41
N THR A 89 -1.91 -14.25 17.45
CA THR A 89 -0.88 -14.15 16.41
C THR A 89 -1.48 -14.03 15.00
N VAL A 90 -0.68 -13.48 14.08
CA VAL A 90 -0.93 -13.50 12.63
C VAL A 90 0.30 -14.00 11.89
N SER A 91 0.11 -14.77 10.82
CA SER A 91 1.22 -15.20 9.96
C SER A 91 1.30 -14.38 8.68
N ILE A 92 2.48 -13.83 8.42
CA ILE A 92 2.83 -13.04 7.24
C ILE A 92 4.14 -13.62 6.71
N ASP A 93 4.14 -14.11 5.47
CA ASP A 93 5.31 -14.72 4.82
C ASP A 93 6.03 -15.79 5.67
N LYS A 94 5.24 -16.67 6.30
CA LYS A 94 5.68 -17.76 7.19
C LYS A 94 6.33 -17.31 8.50
N VAL A 95 6.31 -16.01 8.78
CA VAL A 95 6.74 -15.41 10.06
C VAL A 95 5.51 -15.12 10.90
N SER A 96 5.60 -15.36 12.22
CA SER A 96 4.51 -15.10 13.17
C SER A 96 4.72 -13.76 13.85
N TYR A 97 3.64 -13.00 13.98
CA TYR A 97 3.62 -11.71 14.65
C TYR A 97 2.54 -11.69 15.72
N ASP A 98 2.89 -11.16 16.88
CA ASP A 98 1.98 -10.91 17.99
C ASP A 98 1.17 -9.66 17.70
N VAL A 99 -0.14 -9.76 17.96
CA VAL A 99 -1.11 -8.69 17.77
C VAL A 99 -1.94 -8.51 19.04
N PRO A 100 -2.68 -7.40 19.22
CA PRO A 100 -3.55 -7.23 20.38
C PRO A 100 -4.67 -8.27 20.47
N MET A 101 -4.90 -8.80 21.67
CA MET A 101 -5.87 -9.87 21.95
C MET A 101 -7.31 -9.54 21.57
N GLN A 102 -7.68 -8.25 21.56
CA GLN A 102 -9.00 -7.79 21.14
C GLN A 102 -9.37 -8.21 19.71
N PHE A 103 -8.37 -8.52 18.88
CA PHE A 103 -8.58 -8.94 17.50
C PHE A 103 -8.66 -10.46 17.32
N ILE A 104 -8.55 -11.27 18.38
CA ILE A 104 -8.61 -12.73 18.29
C ILE A 104 -9.86 -13.19 17.53
N SER A 105 -9.66 -14.09 16.56
CA SER A 105 -10.70 -14.59 15.65
C SER A 105 -11.29 -13.58 14.67
N SER A 106 -10.90 -12.31 14.72
CA SER A 106 -11.31 -11.26 13.79
C SER A 106 -10.41 -11.23 12.55
N LYS A 107 -10.96 -10.74 11.44
CA LYS A 107 -10.18 -10.41 10.23
C LYS A 107 -9.72 -8.97 10.33
N VAL A 108 -8.41 -8.75 10.20
CA VAL A 108 -7.77 -7.43 10.32
C VAL A 108 -7.03 -7.07 9.04
N GLU A 109 -7.01 -5.77 8.70
CA GLU A 109 -6.14 -5.21 7.66
C GLU A 109 -4.80 -4.85 8.29
N ILE A 110 -3.73 -5.44 7.77
CA ILE A 110 -2.36 -5.19 8.20
C ILE A 110 -1.66 -4.36 7.12
N ARG A 111 -1.00 -3.30 7.55
CA ARG A 111 -0.18 -2.43 6.71
C ARG A 111 1.28 -2.50 7.10
N PHE A 112 2.16 -2.58 6.11
CA PHE A 112 3.59 -2.73 6.32
C PHE A 112 4.40 -2.32 5.08
N LEU A 113 5.70 -2.10 5.27
CA LEU A 113 6.67 -2.02 4.18
C LEU A 113 7.31 -3.40 3.99
N PRO A 114 7.45 -3.91 2.74
CA PRO A 114 8.11 -5.20 2.48
C PRO A 114 9.49 -5.33 3.11
N ASP A 115 10.24 -4.23 3.13
CA ASP A 115 11.62 -4.17 3.61
C ASP A 115 11.70 -3.81 5.10
N ASP A 116 10.58 -3.45 5.74
CA ASP A 116 10.52 -3.09 7.16
C ASP A 116 9.20 -3.55 7.81
N MET A 117 9.25 -4.73 8.43
CA MET A 117 8.15 -5.27 9.21
C MET A 117 8.08 -4.71 10.65
N SER A 118 9.08 -3.93 11.10
CA SER A 118 9.09 -3.38 12.46
C SER A 118 8.09 -2.22 12.64
N SER A 119 7.78 -1.53 11.54
CA SER A 119 6.77 -0.48 11.45
C SER A 119 5.37 -1.01 11.08
N ALA A 120 5.19 -2.33 11.01
CA ALA A 120 3.92 -2.94 10.64
C ALA A 120 2.83 -2.73 11.71
N PHE A 121 1.60 -2.52 11.28
CA PHE A 121 0.46 -2.31 12.17
C PHE A 121 -0.85 -2.83 11.58
N ILE A 122 -1.81 -3.11 12.46
CA ILE A 122 -3.22 -3.28 12.11
C ILE A 122 -3.87 -1.90 12.05
N LEU A 123 -4.59 -1.62 10.96
CA LEU A 123 -5.48 -0.47 10.90
C LEU A 123 -6.90 -0.91 11.24
N TYR A 124 -7.46 -0.38 12.32
CA TYR A 124 -8.83 -0.68 12.74
C TYR A 124 -9.50 0.60 13.25
N GLU A 125 -10.67 0.94 12.70
CA GLU A 125 -11.44 2.16 13.06
C GLU A 125 -10.65 3.49 12.97
N GLY A 126 -9.60 3.53 12.15
CA GLY A 126 -8.72 4.70 12.01
C GLY A 126 -7.54 4.74 12.98
N GLU A 127 -7.45 3.75 13.88
CA GLU A 127 -6.38 3.61 14.85
C GLU A 127 -5.32 2.58 14.41
N HIS A 128 -4.09 2.83 14.85
CA HIS A 128 -2.91 2.01 14.53
C HIS A 128 -2.54 1.11 15.71
N TYR A 129 -2.53 -0.19 15.46
CA TYR A 129 -2.13 -1.18 16.46
C TYR A 129 -0.86 -1.89 15.99
N PRO A 130 0.32 -1.60 16.57
CA PRO A 130 1.58 -2.17 16.11
C PRO A 130 1.58 -3.68 16.29
N ILE A 131 2.20 -4.39 15.35
CA ILE A 131 2.45 -5.83 15.44
C ILE A 131 3.94 -6.05 15.71
N ARG A 132 4.28 -7.13 16.42
CA ARG A 132 5.67 -7.42 16.78
C ARG A 132 6.02 -8.84 16.41
N LEU A 133 7.27 -9.09 16.04
CA LEU A 133 7.74 -10.44 15.78
C LEU A 133 7.50 -11.31 17.02
N THR A 134 6.82 -12.45 16.85
CA THR A 134 6.56 -13.37 17.97
C THR A 134 7.88 -13.91 18.50
N ASP A 135 8.16 -13.69 19.79
CA ASP A 135 9.20 -14.42 20.49
C ASP A 135 8.67 -15.80 20.88
N LYS A 136 9.17 -16.84 20.19
CA LYS A 136 8.77 -18.23 20.43
C LYS A 136 9.03 -18.69 21.86
N ASN A 137 9.98 -18.07 22.58
CA ASN A 137 10.30 -18.43 23.96
C ASN A 137 9.30 -17.84 24.98
N GLU A 138 8.76 -16.64 24.73
CA GLU A 138 7.74 -16.02 25.59
C GLU A 138 6.34 -16.62 25.40
N ASN A 139 6.03 -17.08 24.18
CA ASN A 139 4.75 -17.73 23.89
C ASN A 139 4.59 -19.08 24.63
N CYS A 140 5.70 -19.76 24.94
CA CYS A 140 5.71 -20.92 25.83
C CYS A 140 5.48 -20.57 27.31
N ARG A 141 5.81 -19.33 27.73
CA ARG A 141 5.77 -18.90 29.14
C ARG A 141 4.46 -18.21 29.53
N THR A 142 3.69 -17.72 28.57
CA THR A 142 2.38 -17.11 28.83
C THR A 142 1.39 -18.19 29.28
N LYS A 143 1.26 -18.34 30.60
CA LYS A 143 0.29 -19.25 31.22
C LYS A 143 -1.11 -18.82 30.81
N ARG A 144 -1.84 -19.75 30.19
CA ARG A 144 -3.28 -19.62 29.98
C ARG A 144 -3.96 -19.54 31.35
N ASN A 145 -4.53 -18.40 31.71
CA ASN A 145 -5.51 -18.35 32.79
C ASN A 145 -6.80 -19.00 32.28
N ASN A 146 -6.81 -20.33 32.30
CA ASN A 146 -7.96 -21.13 31.93
C ASN A 146 -8.52 -21.75 33.21
N THR A 147 -9.48 -21.07 33.85
CA THR A 147 -10.65 -21.62 34.57
C THR A 147 -11.34 -20.51 35.40
N PRO A 148 -12.69 -20.52 35.44
CA PRO A 148 -13.33 -21.14 36.59
C PRO A 148 -13.74 -22.56 36.22
N SER A 149 -13.37 -23.51 37.08
CA SER A 149 -13.85 -24.88 37.00
C SER A 149 -15.37 -24.86 37.16
N ILE A 150 -16.11 -25.10 36.07
CA ILE A 150 -17.54 -25.38 36.18
C ILE A 150 -17.64 -26.81 36.71
N ASP A 151 -18.05 -26.90 37.97
CA ASP A 151 -18.30 -28.14 38.68
C ASP A 151 -19.70 -28.68 38.31
N TYR A 152 -19.74 -29.69 37.46
CA TYR A 152 -20.98 -30.31 36.99
C TYR A 152 -21.60 -31.29 38.00
N SER A 153 -20.98 -31.54 39.16
CA SER A 153 -21.56 -32.42 40.18
C SER A 153 -22.77 -31.80 40.92
N ARG A 154 -23.10 -30.53 40.65
CA ARG A 154 -24.25 -29.82 41.24
C ARG A 154 -25.47 -29.68 40.31
N ILE A 155 -25.45 -30.24 39.09
CA ILE A 155 -26.56 -30.11 38.12
C ILE A 155 -27.39 -31.40 37.99
N GLY A 156 -27.12 -32.42 38.82
CA GLY A 156 -28.00 -33.59 38.95
C GLY A 156 -29.22 -33.27 39.81
N GLY A 157 -30.32 -32.85 39.21
CA GLY A 157 -31.63 -32.80 39.86
C GLY A 157 -32.17 -34.23 40.08
N GLU A 158 -32.58 -34.51 41.32
CA GLU A 158 -33.32 -35.71 41.73
C GLU A 158 -34.71 -35.76 41.08
N GLY A 159 -35.17 -36.99 40.78
CA GLY A 159 -36.55 -37.47 40.97
C GLY A 159 -37.68 -36.73 40.28
#